data_AF-A0ABC8YYZ8-F1
#
_entry.id   AF-A0ABC8YYZ8-F1
#
_cell.length_a   1.000
_cell.length_b   1.000
_cell.length_c   1.000
_cell.angle_alpha   90.00
_cell.angle_beta   90.00
_cell.angle_gamma   90.00
#
_symmetry.space_group_name_H-M   'P 1'
#
loop_
_entity.id
_entity.type
_entity.pdbx_description
1 polymer ?
#
loop_
_entity_poly.entity_id
_entity_poly.type
_entity_poly.pdbx_seq_one_letter_code
_entity_poly.pdbx_strand_id
1 'polypeptide(L)'
;MNGHLSFEEGWKVLEQGIVKCSKILECTSTRPTVAEYMNYYDCSYRMAVQKEHYCLEMYNGFKTTLADCVRAMVLPHLMHKQNDCFFRELVKMWSNYTIMIRCVTGFFNYLDRCYVEQYKLPSLSDAAATSFFGPVFSYFGDEARTALLTMIQQERDGSNMDPGFLDVMHGICRSEAKPLVQNAVLQDTYAYYSMRSSEWIMQYSLPDYLAKVQESMEKESSRLAYYLNISSADSVDLCLKAVNDPMMETYNSYTSEKQIGGQLLLQTYKTVEEELLDRCSSMTLGGCSSSSFH
;
A
#
# COMPACT_ATOMS: atom_id res chain seq x y z
N MET A 1 -30.09 20.59 29.64
CA MET A 1 -29.89 21.79 28.81
C MET A 1 -28.74 21.49 27.87
N ASN A 2 -29.02 21.01 26.65
CA ASN A 2 -27.99 20.81 25.64
C ASN A 2 -27.68 22.17 25.02
N GLY A 3 -26.67 22.86 25.54
CA GLY A 3 -26.15 24.06 24.92
C GLY A 3 -25.72 23.75 23.50
N HIS A 4 -26.16 24.59 22.56
CA HIS A 4 -25.60 24.65 21.21
C HIS A 4 -24.08 24.82 21.36
N LEU A 5 -23.32 23.95 20.71
CA LEU A 5 -21.85 23.94 20.71
C LEU A 5 -21.43 24.41 19.33
N SER A 6 -20.71 25.52 19.23
CA SER A 6 -20.23 25.98 17.91
C SER A 6 -19.18 25.03 17.35
N PHE A 7 -18.97 25.09 16.04
CA PHE A 7 -17.91 24.31 15.40
C PHE A 7 -16.54 24.62 16.02
N GLU A 8 -16.20 25.90 16.20
CA GLU A 8 -14.90 26.33 16.72
C GLU A 8 -14.65 25.83 18.14
N GLU A 9 -15.66 25.91 19.01
CA GLU A 9 -15.58 25.44 20.38
C GLU A 9 -15.38 23.93 20.45
N GLY A 10 -16.19 23.17 19.68
CA GLY A 10 -16.09 21.72 19.64
C GLY A 10 -14.81 21.25 18.98
N TRP A 11 -14.42 21.85 17.85
CA TRP A 11 -13.20 21.51 17.12
C TRP A 11 -11.96 21.74 17.97
N LYS A 12 -11.91 22.82 18.74
CA LYS A 12 -10.80 23.09 19.67
C LYS A 12 -10.63 21.96 20.70
N VAL A 13 -11.71 21.35 21.17
CA VAL A 13 -11.65 20.20 22.10
C VAL A 13 -11.12 18.95 21.39
N LEU A 14 -11.58 18.68 20.17
CA LEU A 14 -11.15 17.53 19.39
C LEU A 14 -9.69 17.64 18.93
N GLU A 15 -9.27 18.82 18.49
CA GLU A 15 -7.90 19.13 18.11
C GLU A 15 -6.93 18.91 19.29
N GLN A 16 -7.30 19.33 20.50
CA GLN A 16 -6.52 19.03 21.71
C GLN A 16 -6.35 17.52 21.92
N GLY A 17 -7.38 16.72 21.66
CA GLY A 17 -7.30 15.26 21.70
C GLY A 17 -6.32 14.70 20.66
N ILE A 18 -6.37 15.21 19.42
CA ILE A 18 -5.45 14.82 18.34
C ILE A 18 -4.00 15.18 18.70
N VAL A 19 -3.75 16.42 19.12
CA VAL A 19 -2.42 16.91 19.52
C VAL A 19 -1.90 16.18 20.76
N LYS A 20 -2.77 15.79 21.70
CA LYS A 20 -2.35 14.96 22.82
C LYS A 20 -1.87 13.58 22.34
N CYS A 21 -2.58 12.98 21.39
CA CYS A 21 -2.20 11.70 20.81
C CYS A 21 -0.97 11.79 19.90
N SER A 22 -0.71 12.95 19.27
CA SER A 22 0.46 13.12 18.38
C SER A 22 1.79 12.96 19.10
N LYS A 23 1.83 13.17 20.42
CA LYS A 23 3.00 12.87 21.26
C LYS A 23 3.42 11.39 21.26
N ILE A 24 2.54 10.48 20.84
CA ILE A 24 2.87 9.06 20.61
C ILE A 24 3.92 8.93 19.49
N LEU A 25 3.94 9.85 18.52
CA LEU A 25 4.88 9.84 17.39
C LEU A 25 6.34 9.91 17.84
N GLU A 26 6.62 10.68 18.89
CA GLU A 26 7.97 10.85 19.46
C GLU A 26 8.30 9.83 20.56
N CYS A 27 7.40 8.88 20.85
CA CYS A 27 7.51 7.97 22.00
C CYS A 27 7.60 8.71 23.37
N THR A 28 7.15 9.96 23.45
CA THR A 28 7.34 10.82 24.64
C THR A 28 6.16 10.86 25.60
N SER A 29 4.99 10.27 25.30
CA SER A 29 3.81 10.48 26.16
C SER A 29 2.78 9.34 26.23
N THR A 30 2.00 9.45 27.31
CA THR A 30 0.84 8.68 27.74
C THR A 30 -0.41 8.97 26.91
N ARG A 31 -1.15 7.90 26.59
CA ARG A 31 -2.48 7.94 25.97
C ARG A 31 -3.44 8.83 26.79
N PRO A 32 -4.50 9.38 26.19
CA PRO A 32 -5.56 10.06 26.93
C PRO A 32 -6.08 9.20 28.09
N THR A 33 -6.39 9.84 29.21
CA THR A 33 -7.12 9.17 30.28
C THR A 33 -8.52 8.77 29.81
N VAL A 34 -9.17 7.85 30.51
CA VAL A 34 -10.54 7.44 30.18
C VAL A 34 -11.50 8.64 30.19
N ALA A 35 -11.37 9.56 31.15
CA ALA A 35 -12.19 10.75 31.24
C ALA A 35 -11.99 11.69 30.04
N GLU A 36 -10.74 11.90 29.62
CA GLU A 36 -10.44 12.71 28.44
C GLU A 36 -10.95 12.05 27.15
N TYR A 37 -10.74 10.74 27.00
CA TYR A 37 -11.24 9.98 25.87
C TYR A 37 -12.77 10.12 25.75
N MET A 38 -13.49 9.93 26.86
CA MET A 38 -14.95 10.07 26.89
C MET A 38 -15.39 11.50 26.57
N ASN A 39 -14.65 12.51 27.03
CA ASN A 39 -14.93 13.90 26.69
C ASN A 39 -14.74 14.20 25.20
N TYR A 40 -13.68 13.67 24.57
CA TYR A 40 -13.48 13.83 23.12
C TYR A 40 -14.56 13.10 22.32
N TYR A 41 -14.92 11.89 22.72
CA TYR A 41 -15.99 11.12 22.08
C TYR A 41 -17.35 11.83 22.20
N ASP A 42 -17.73 12.28 23.41
CA ASP A 42 -18.99 13.00 23.63
C ASP A 42 -19.05 14.31 22.84
N CYS A 43 -17.95 15.05 22.82
CA CYS A 43 -17.84 16.28 22.02
C CYS A 43 -18.06 15.99 20.53
N SER A 44 -17.36 15.00 19.98
CA SER A 44 -17.47 14.58 18.57
C SER A 44 -18.90 14.12 18.24
N TYR A 45 -19.49 13.29 19.11
CA TYR A 45 -20.87 12.84 18.96
C TYR A 45 -21.84 14.01 18.94
N ARG A 46 -21.75 14.92 19.92
CA ARG A 46 -22.61 16.11 20.02
C ARG A 46 -22.50 17.00 18.78
N MET A 47 -21.30 17.22 18.26
CA MET A 47 -21.10 17.98 17.02
C MET A 47 -21.74 17.27 15.81
N ALA A 48 -21.64 15.95 15.74
CA ALA A 48 -22.14 15.18 14.60
C ALA A 48 -23.67 15.02 14.56
N VAL A 49 -24.36 15.09 15.70
CA VAL A 49 -25.84 14.95 15.79
C VAL A 49 -26.60 16.28 15.84
N GLN A 50 -25.89 17.40 15.81
CA GLN A 50 -26.50 18.73 15.74
C GLN A 50 -27.25 18.95 14.42
N LYS A 51 -28.16 19.93 14.42
CA LYS A 51 -28.92 20.29 13.20
C LYS A 51 -28.00 20.92 12.15
N GLU A 52 -26.99 21.63 12.61
CA GLU A 52 -25.90 22.15 11.83
C GLU A 52 -25.02 20.98 11.34
N HIS A 53 -24.80 20.92 10.02
CA HIS A 53 -24.14 19.77 9.39
C HIS A 53 -22.60 19.81 9.50
N TYR A 54 -22.07 19.69 10.72
CA TYR A 54 -20.62 19.78 10.98
C TYR A 54 -19.79 18.57 10.54
N CYS A 55 -20.42 17.44 10.21
CA CYS A 55 -19.73 16.20 9.86
C CYS A 55 -18.68 16.35 8.73
N LEU A 56 -18.98 17.14 7.69
CA LEU A 56 -18.04 17.39 6.59
C LEU A 56 -16.81 18.17 7.07
N GLU A 57 -17.04 19.23 7.83
CA GLU A 57 -15.99 20.08 8.38
C GLU A 57 -15.13 19.29 9.37
N MET A 58 -15.73 18.44 10.19
CA MET A 58 -15.03 17.52 11.10
C MET A 58 -14.16 16.52 10.33
N TYR A 59 -14.68 15.91 9.26
CA TYR A 59 -13.91 14.97 8.43
C TYR A 59 -12.71 15.65 7.76
N ASN A 60 -12.90 16.87 7.26
CA ASN A 60 -11.81 17.64 6.65
C ASN A 60 -10.80 18.12 7.69
N GLY A 61 -11.26 18.62 8.83
CA GLY A 61 -10.40 19.00 9.96
C GLY A 61 -9.55 17.83 10.42
N PHE A 62 -10.14 16.64 10.53
CA PHE A 62 -9.43 15.41 10.92
C PHE A 62 -8.26 15.13 9.98
N LYS A 63 -8.51 15.13 8.66
CA LYS A 63 -7.45 14.93 7.66
C LYS A 63 -6.35 15.98 7.75
N THR A 64 -6.73 17.25 7.85
CA THR A 64 -5.79 18.39 7.85
C THR A 64 -4.92 18.38 9.09
N THR A 65 -5.50 18.26 10.29
CA THR A 65 -4.74 18.24 11.55
C THR A 65 -3.79 17.03 11.61
N LEU A 66 -4.20 15.88 11.09
CA LEU A 66 -3.31 14.71 10.99
C LEU A 66 -2.15 14.94 10.02
N ALA A 67 -2.39 15.55 8.86
CA ALA A 67 -1.34 15.89 7.91
C ALA A 67 -0.37 16.93 8.50
N ASP A 68 -0.87 17.89 9.27
CA ASP A 68 -0.04 18.87 9.99
C ASP A 68 0.83 18.20 11.07
N CYS A 69 0.29 17.24 11.81
CA CYS A 69 1.09 16.43 12.74
C CYS A 69 2.21 15.68 12.01
N VAL A 70 1.93 15.11 10.83
CA VAL A 70 2.94 14.41 10.01
C VAL A 70 4.01 15.39 9.52
N ARG A 71 3.62 16.56 9.03
CA ARG A 71 4.57 17.61 8.61
C ARG A 71 5.48 18.05 9.74
N ALA A 72 4.92 18.29 10.92
CA ALA A 72 5.66 18.78 12.07
C ALA A 72 6.55 17.72 12.73
N MET A 73 6.06 16.48 12.82
CA MET A 73 6.67 15.46 13.68
C MET A 73 7.33 14.31 12.91
N VAL A 74 6.87 13.98 11.70
CA VAL A 74 7.39 12.84 10.92
C VAL A 74 8.42 13.30 9.90
N LEU A 75 8.12 14.32 9.09
CA LEU A 75 9.02 14.74 8.01
C LEU A 75 10.43 15.12 8.49
N PRO A 76 10.63 15.81 9.62
CA PRO A 76 11.98 16.10 10.12
C PRO A 76 12.80 14.85 10.42
N HIS A 77 12.16 13.75 10.83
CA HIS A 77 12.83 12.48 11.05
C HIS A 77 13.26 11.81 9.75
N LEU A 78 12.55 12.03 8.64
CA LEU A 78 12.90 11.47 7.33
C LEU A 78 13.95 12.29 6.59
N MET A 79 14.08 13.57 6.93
CA MET A 79 14.98 14.51 6.26
C MET A 79 16.45 14.02 6.29
N HIS A 80 17.13 14.17 5.15
CA HIS A 80 18.52 13.76 4.94
C HIS A 80 18.80 12.26 5.11
N LYS A 81 17.78 11.40 5.20
CA LYS A 81 17.95 9.94 5.18
C LYS A 81 17.73 9.40 3.76
N GLN A 82 18.43 8.31 3.43
CA GLN A 82 18.28 7.60 2.16
C GLN A 82 18.28 6.08 2.40
N ASN A 83 17.80 5.31 1.41
CA ASN A 83 17.85 3.85 1.37
C ASN A 83 17.37 3.21 2.69
N ASP A 84 18.12 2.24 3.22
CA ASP A 84 17.77 1.51 4.46
C ASP A 84 17.53 2.42 5.67
N CYS A 85 18.31 3.51 5.80
CA CYS A 85 18.13 4.47 6.89
C CYS A 85 16.79 5.21 6.78
N PHE A 86 16.40 5.58 5.55
CA PHE A 86 15.10 6.19 5.28
C PHE A 86 13.98 5.19 5.57
N PHE A 87 14.12 3.97 5.04
CA PHE A 87 13.12 2.92 5.19
C PHE A 87 12.85 2.58 6.66
N ARG A 88 13.90 2.37 7.47
CA ARG A 88 13.75 2.06 8.90
C ARG A 88 13.05 3.17 9.67
N GLU A 89 13.34 4.43 9.36
CA GLU A 89 12.64 5.54 10.01
C GLU A 89 11.18 5.65 9.54
N LEU A 90 10.92 5.44 8.24
CA LEU A 90 9.56 5.41 7.71
C LEU A 90 8.71 4.34 8.40
N VAL A 91 9.22 3.10 8.52
CA VAL A 91 8.55 2.01 9.23
C VAL A 91 8.27 2.38 10.68
N LYS A 92 9.26 2.92 11.39
CA LYS A 92 9.11 3.35 12.79
C LYS A 92 8.06 4.44 12.94
N MET A 93 8.10 5.48 12.10
CA MET A 93 7.14 6.58 12.14
C MET A 93 5.73 6.14 11.77
N TRP A 94 5.60 5.27 10.77
CA TRP A 94 4.31 4.68 10.40
C TRP A 94 3.74 3.83 11.53
N SER A 95 4.55 2.96 12.15
CA SER A 95 4.14 2.18 13.32
C SER A 95 3.62 3.06 14.45
N ASN A 96 4.38 4.09 14.84
CA ASN A 96 3.95 5.05 15.87
C ASN A 96 2.64 5.76 15.48
N TYR A 97 2.53 6.15 14.22
CA TYR A 97 1.32 6.79 13.68
C TYR A 97 0.11 5.86 13.73
N THR A 98 0.24 4.58 13.38
CA THR A 98 -0.89 3.63 13.49
C THR A 98 -1.39 3.47 14.93
N ILE A 99 -0.49 3.51 15.92
CA ILE A 99 -0.86 3.48 17.34
C ILE A 99 -1.63 4.75 17.72
N MET A 100 -1.17 5.91 17.27
CA MET A 100 -1.87 7.18 17.46
C MET A 100 -3.27 7.15 16.83
N ILE A 101 -3.39 6.69 15.58
CA ILE A 101 -4.66 6.64 14.84
C ILE A 101 -5.68 5.74 15.50
N ARG A 102 -5.28 4.59 16.07
CA ARG A 102 -6.19 3.73 16.85
C ARG A 102 -6.86 4.48 18.01
N CYS A 103 -6.18 5.47 18.60
CA CYS A 103 -6.76 6.30 19.64
C CYS A 103 -7.67 7.38 19.06
N VAL A 104 -7.20 8.10 18.04
CA VAL A 104 -7.91 9.25 17.46
C VAL A 104 -9.20 8.83 16.75
N THR A 105 -9.19 7.76 15.95
CA THR A 105 -10.42 7.29 15.26
C THR A 105 -11.51 6.87 16.24
N GLY A 106 -11.12 6.49 17.46
CA GLY A 106 -12.04 6.27 18.57
C GLY A 106 -12.90 7.48 18.91
N PHE A 107 -12.34 8.69 18.89
CA PHE A 107 -13.09 9.93 19.18
C PHE A 107 -14.14 10.19 18.09
N PHE A 108 -13.83 9.86 16.85
CA PHE A 108 -14.65 10.15 15.67
C PHE A 108 -15.47 8.94 15.21
N ASN A 109 -15.64 7.91 16.04
CA ASN A 109 -16.25 6.65 15.63
C ASN A 109 -17.67 6.81 15.06
N TYR A 110 -18.45 7.76 15.60
CA TYR A 110 -19.78 8.08 15.07
C TYR A 110 -19.72 8.61 13.62
N LEU A 111 -18.71 9.43 13.31
CA LEU A 111 -18.51 9.97 11.97
C LEU A 111 -18.25 8.86 10.95
N ASP A 112 -17.44 7.86 11.31
CA ASP A 112 -17.12 6.71 10.48
C ASP A 112 -18.36 5.83 10.21
N ARG A 113 -19.17 5.59 11.25
CA ARG A 113 -20.37 4.74 11.17
C ARG A 113 -21.57 5.38 10.46
N CYS A 114 -21.68 6.71 10.50
CA CYS A 114 -22.87 7.38 9.99
C CYS A 114 -22.56 8.19 8.75
N TYR A 115 -21.66 9.17 8.86
CA TYR A 115 -21.41 10.12 7.78
C TYR A 115 -20.59 9.49 6.64
N VAL A 116 -19.47 8.85 6.97
CA VAL A 116 -18.59 8.22 5.97
C VAL A 116 -19.33 7.13 5.20
N GLU A 117 -20.09 6.28 5.90
CA GLU A 117 -20.89 5.21 5.28
C GLU A 117 -22.01 5.75 4.38
N GLN A 118 -22.70 6.82 4.81
CA GLN A 118 -23.79 7.44 4.06
C GLN A 118 -23.29 8.08 2.76
N TYR A 119 -22.14 8.74 2.79
CA TYR A 119 -21.59 9.47 1.64
C TYR A 119 -20.54 8.68 0.85
N LYS A 120 -20.28 7.42 1.21
CA LYS A 120 -19.27 6.55 0.57
C LYS A 120 -17.88 7.20 0.50
N LEU A 121 -17.52 7.92 1.55
CA LEU A 121 -16.20 8.51 1.70
C LEU A 121 -15.18 7.43 2.12
N PRO A 122 -13.87 7.68 1.96
CA PRO A 122 -12.85 6.85 2.59
C PRO A 122 -13.08 6.72 4.10
N SER A 123 -12.82 5.54 4.67
CA SER A 123 -12.87 5.34 6.12
C SER A 123 -11.94 6.31 6.83
N LEU A 124 -12.18 6.61 8.11
CA LEU A 124 -11.24 7.43 8.88
C LEU A 124 -9.84 6.82 8.94
N SER A 125 -9.74 5.48 8.87
CA SER A 125 -8.45 4.80 8.79
C SER A 125 -7.74 5.05 7.44
N ASP A 126 -8.48 5.04 6.33
CA ASP A 126 -7.92 5.26 4.99
C ASP A 126 -7.58 6.75 4.79
N ALA A 127 -8.46 7.64 5.26
CA ALA A 127 -8.21 9.08 5.31
C ALA A 127 -6.95 9.41 6.12
N ALA A 128 -6.75 8.75 7.26
CA ALA A 128 -5.52 8.90 8.05
C ALA A 128 -4.29 8.35 7.31
N ALA A 129 -4.40 7.23 6.60
CA ALA A 129 -3.32 6.72 5.76
C ALA A 129 -2.93 7.74 4.68
N THR A 130 -3.91 8.35 4.01
CA THR A 130 -3.69 9.48 3.07
C THR A 130 -3.04 10.68 3.76
N SER A 131 -3.48 11.06 4.96
CA SER A 131 -2.86 12.15 5.72
C SER A 131 -1.41 11.88 6.11
N PHE A 132 -0.98 10.62 6.21
CA PHE A 132 0.41 10.24 6.43
C PHE A 132 1.21 10.20 5.13
N PHE A 133 0.78 9.39 4.17
CA PHE A 133 1.56 9.14 2.95
C PHE A 133 1.51 10.31 1.97
N GLY A 134 0.47 11.14 1.97
CA GLY A 134 0.38 12.34 1.12
C GLY A 134 1.57 13.28 1.32
N PRO A 135 1.80 13.81 2.54
CA PRO A 135 3.00 14.60 2.83
C PRO A 135 4.31 13.84 2.60
N VAL A 136 4.41 12.56 3.01
CA VAL A 136 5.66 11.78 2.82
C VAL A 136 6.05 11.70 1.35
N PHE A 137 5.12 11.32 0.46
CA PHE A 137 5.41 11.24 -0.99
C PHE A 137 5.52 12.61 -1.66
N SER A 138 4.89 13.65 -1.10
CA SER A 138 5.02 15.02 -1.62
C SER A 138 6.42 15.61 -1.37
N TYR A 139 7.07 15.26 -0.26
CA TYR A 139 8.38 15.80 0.11
C TYR A 139 9.54 14.85 -0.17
N PHE A 140 9.32 13.55 -0.07
CA PHE A 140 10.35 12.50 -0.17
C PHE A 140 9.94 11.39 -1.14
N GLY A 141 9.29 11.77 -2.25
CA GLY A 141 8.73 10.82 -3.20
C GLY A 141 9.77 9.89 -3.81
N ASP A 142 10.94 10.42 -4.17
CA ASP A 142 12.02 9.64 -4.80
C ASP A 142 12.72 8.74 -3.79
N GLU A 143 13.00 9.24 -2.58
CA GLU A 143 13.60 8.46 -1.51
C GLU A 143 12.68 7.33 -1.06
N ALA A 144 11.38 7.60 -0.91
CA ALA A 144 10.38 6.59 -0.56
C ALA A 144 10.27 5.51 -1.63
N ARG A 145 10.20 5.90 -2.92
CA ARG A 145 10.18 4.93 -4.03
C ARG A 145 11.44 4.08 -4.05
N THR A 146 12.61 4.72 -4.00
CA THR A 146 13.91 4.03 -4.03
C THR A 146 14.03 3.04 -2.89
N ALA A 147 13.68 3.45 -1.66
CA ALA A 147 13.69 2.58 -0.50
C ALA A 147 12.75 1.38 -0.65
N LEU A 148 11.50 1.59 -1.08
CA LEU A 148 10.53 0.51 -1.26
C LEU A 148 10.95 -0.48 -2.35
N LEU A 149 11.42 0.02 -3.50
CA LEU A 149 11.89 -0.83 -4.60
C LEU A 149 13.15 -1.63 -4.21
N THR A 150 14.06 -1.02 -3.43
CA THR A 150 15.23 -1.73 -2.90
C THR A 150 14.82 -2.90 -2.01
N MET A 151 13.80 -2.75 -1.16
CA MET A 151 13.29 -3.84 -0.32
C MET A 151 12.69 -4.98 -1.16
N ILE A 152 11.96 -4.65 -2.23
CA ILE A 152 11.41 -5.65 -3.15
C ILE A 152 12.54 -6.40 -3.87
N GLN A 153 13.55 -5.67 -4.33
CA GLN A 153 14.70 -6.26 -5.02
C GLN A 153 15.49 -7.22 -4.11
N GLN A 154 15.74 -6.81 -2.86
CA GLN A 154 16.40 -7.67 -1.88
C GLN A 154 15.63 -8.97 -1.62
N GLU A 155 14.29 -8.90 -1.54
CA GLU A 155 13.45 -10.08 -1.36
C GLU A 155 13.42 -10.98 -2.61
N ARG A 156 13.40 -10.40 -3.82
CA ARG A 156 13.56 -11.18 -5.07
C ARG A 156 14.87 -11.95 -5.09
N ASP A 157 15.95 -11.38 -4.56
CA ASP A 157 17.26 -12.01 -4.48
C ASP A 157 17.41 -12.97 -3.28
N GLY A 158 16.32 -13.23 -2.54
CA GLY A 158 16.25 -14.26 -1.49
C GLY A 158 16.47 -13.75 -0.07
N SER A 159 16.50 -12.44 0.15
CA SER A 159 16.56 -11.87 1.50
C SER A 159 15.23 -12.01 2.23
N ASN A 160 15.28 -12.17 3.55
CA ASN A 160 14.07 -12.17 4.37
C ASN A 160 13.42 -10.79 4.37
N MET A 161 12.10 -10.76 4.22
CA MET A 161 11.31 -9.53 4.26
C MET A 161 11.27 -8.93 5.67
N ASP A 162 11.51 -7.63 5.78
CA ASP A 162 11.24 -6.88 7.01
C ASP A 162 9.71 -6.84 7.24
N PRO A 163 9.16 -7.33 8.38
CA PRO A 163 7.72 -7.30 8.62
C PRO A 163 7.11 -5.89 8.51
N GLY A 164 7.87 -4.85 8.85
CA GLY A 164 7.44 -3.46 8.74
C GLY A 164 7.26 -2.98 7.29
N PHE A 165 7.87 -3.67 6.31
CA PHE A 165 7.65 -3.38 4.89
C PHE A 165 6.19 -3.55 4.50
N LEU A 166 5.57 -4.66 4.90
CA LEU A 166 4.18 -4.95 4.57
C LEU A 166 3.23 -3.98 5.25
N ASP A 167 3.50 -3.63 6.51
CA ASP A 167 2.70 -2.64 7.23
C ASP A 167 2.70 -1.29 6.49
N VAL A 168 3.85 -0.87 5.97
CA VAL A 168 3.98 0.34 5.15
C VAL A 168 3.25 0.19 3.81
N MET A 169 3.45 -0.92 3.09
CA MET A 169 2.79 -1.17 1.80
C MET A 169 1.27 -1.21 1.93
N HIS A 170 0.72 -1.87 2.96
CA HIS A 170 -0.73 -1.89 3.23
C HIS A 170 -1.25 -0.53 3.68
N GLY A 171 -0.44 0.26 4.37
CA GLY A 171 -0.73 1.67 4.64
C GLY A 171 -0.87 2.48 3.35
N ILE A 172 0.11 2.35 2.45
CA ILE A 172 0.11 3.02 1.14
C ILE A 172 -1.09 2.60 0.30
N CYS A 173 -1.43 1.31 0.30
CA CYS A 173 -2.56 0.77 -0.47
C CYS A 173 -3.93 1.27 -0.01
N ARG A 174 -4.02 1.78 1.22
CA ARG A 174 -5.20 2.44 1.78
C ARG A 174 -5.19 3.96 1.60
N SER A 175 -4.15 4.49 0.97
CA SER A 175 -3.96 5.91 0.75
C SER A 175 -4.08 6.30 -0.72
N GLU A 176 -4.21 7.59 -0.99
CA GLU A 176 -4.15 8.15 -2.34
C GLU A 176 -2.77 7.97 -3.02
N ALA A 177 -1.73 7.54 -2.30
CA ALA A 177 -0.43 7.23 -2.88
C ALA A 177 -0.37 5.85 -3.57
N LYS A 178 -1.41 5.00 -3.43
CA LYS A 178 -1.44 3.65 -4.02
C LYS A 178 -1.07 3.63 -5.51
N PRO A 179 -1.67 4.47 -6.40
CA PRO A 179 -1.36 4.40 -7.82
C PRO A 179 0.10 4.76 -8.14
N LEU A 180 0.69 5.69 -7.37
CA LEU A 180 2.08 6.10 -7.56
C LEU A 180 3.04 4.95 -7.29
N VAL A 181 2.83 4.24 -6.17
CA VAL A 181 3.67 3.11 -5.78
C VAL A 181 3.41 1.90 -6.66
N GLN A 182 2.15 1.61 -6.98
CA GLN A 182 1.81 0.54 -7.92
C GLN A 182 2.52 0.72 -9.27
N ASN A 183 2.47 1.92 -9.85
CA ASN A 183 3.16 2.19 -11.11
C ASN A 183 4.69 2.03 -10.99
N ALA A 184 5.29 2.51 -9.90
CA ALA A 184 6.72 2.36 -9.66
C ALA A 184 7.14 0.89 -9.54
N VAL A 185 6.37 0.09 -8.79
CA VAL A 185 6.60 -1.35 -8.63
C VAL A 185 6.51 -2.06 -9.98
N LEU A 186 5.49 -1.77 -10.79
CA LEU A 186 5.32 -2.42 -12.10
C LEU A 186 6.45 -2.07 -13.08
N GLN A 187 6.89 -0.81 -13.10
CA GLN A 187 8.00 -0.38 -13.95
C GLN A 187 9.33 -1.04 -13.55
N ASP A 188 9.61 -1.10 -12.24
CA ASP A 188 10.79 -1.78 -11.70
C ASP A 188 10.76 -3.28 -12.00
N THR A 189 9.60 -3.91 -11.83
CA THR A 189 9.37 -5.33 -12.15
C THR A 189 9.64 -5.62 -13.62
N TYR A 190 9.12 -4.77 -14.51
CA TYR A 190 9.35 -4.89 -15.95
C TYR A 190 10.86 -4.81 -16.27
N ALA A 191 11.55 -3.79 -15.76
CA ALA A 191 12.98 -3.62 -15.98
C ALA A 191 13.81 -4.81 -15.44
N TYR A 192 13.47 -5.29 -14.24
CA TYR A 192 14.11 -6.45 -13.62
C TYR A 192 14.01 -7.68 -14.52
N TYR A 193 12.81 -8.00 -15.00
CA TYR A 193 12.60 -9.20 -15.80
C TYR A 193 13.07 -9.08 -17.26
N SER A 194 13.12 -7.88 -17.84
CA SER A 194 13.85 -7.64 -19.11
C SER A 194 15.33 -8.00 -18.98
N MET A 195 15.98 -7.55 -17.89
CA MET A 195 17.38 -7.84 -17.62
C MET A 195 17.61 -9.32 -17.35
N ARG A 196 16.81 -9.93 -16.46
CA ARG A 196 16.89 -11.38 -16.15
C ARG A 196 16.67 -12.23 -17.39
N SER A 197 15.70 -11.89 -18.23
CA SER A 197 15.45 -12.59 -19.49
C SER A 197 16.68 -12.58 -20.40
N SER A 198 17.32 -11.42 -20.58
CA SER A 198 18.51 -11.26 -21.41
C SER A 198 19.66 -12.16 -20.93
N GLU A 199 19.82 -12.32 -19.61
CA GLU A 199 20.80 -13.23 -19.02
C GLU A 199 20.42 -14.71 -19.25
N TRP A 200 19.17 -15.06 -18.96
CA TRP A 200 18.71 -16.45 -18.98
C TRP A 200 18.67 -17.07 -20.38
N ILE A 201 18.32 -16.28 -21.39
CA ILE A 201 18.26 -16.77 -22.78
C ILE A 201 19.63 -17.26 -23.28
N MET A 202 20.71 -16.66 -22.78
CA MET A 202 22.08 -17.06 -23.14
C MET A 202 22.57 -18.28 -22.34
N GLN A 203 21.97 -18.54 -21.18
CA GLN A 203 22.44 -19.54 -20.22
C GLN A 203 21.64 -20.85 -20.28
N TYR A 204 20.35 -20.77 -20.61
CA TYR A 204 19.41 -21.88 -20.49
C TYR A 204 18.89 -22.37 -21.83
N SER A 205 18.50 -23.64 -21.88
CA SER A 205 17.72 -24.20 -22.99
C SER A 205 16.32 -23.58 -23.03
N LEU A 206 15.62 -23.66 -24.18
CA LEU A 206 14.25 -23.13 -24.26
C LEU A 206 13.31 -23.72 -23.20
N PRO A 207 13.25 -25.05 -22.97
CA PRO A 207 12.43 -25.61 -21.90
C PRO A 207 12.77 -25.05 -20.50
N ASP A 208 14.06 -24.93 -20.18
CA ASP A 208 14.50 -24.41 -18.88
C ASP A 208 14.19 -22.91 -18.73
N TYR A 209 14.33 -22.14 -19.81
CA TYR A 209 13.94 -20.74 -19.86
C TYR A 209 12.44 -20.56 -19.62
N LEU A 210 11.60 -21.35 -20.29
CA LEU A 210 10.15 -21.29 -20.09
C LEU A 210 9.74 -21.70 -18.67
N ALA A 211 10.42 -22.71 -18.09
CA ALA A 211 10.23 -23.06 -16.69
C ALA A 211 10.59 -21.90 -15.75
N LYS A 212 11.64 -21.12 -16.07
CA LYS A 212 12.01 -19.90 -15.32
C LYS A 212 10.99 -18.77 -15.48
N VAL A 213 10.43 -18.58 -16.67
CA VAL A 213 9.32 -17.62 -16.90
C VAL A 213 8.13 -18.00 -16.02
N GLN A 214 7.73 -19.27 -16.03
CA GLN A 214 6.63 -19.77 -15.21
C GLN A 214 6.87 -19.56 -13.72
N GLU A 215 8.03 -19.98 -13.21
CA GLU A 215 8.42 -19.80 -11.81
C GLU A 215 8.38 -18.32 -11.39
N SER A 216 8.82 -17.43 -12.29
CA SER A 216 8.81 -15.98 -12.06
C SER A 216 7.39 -15.41 -12.03
N MET A 217 6.51 -15.85 -12.94
CA MET A 217 5.10 -15.46 -12.97
C MET A 217 4.37 -15.85 -11.67
N GLU A 218 4.55 -17.08 -11.20
CA GLU A 218 3.92 -17.58 -9.97
C GLU A 218 4.38 -16.79 -8.73
N LYS A 219 5.70 -16.56 -8.62
CA LYS A 219 6.28 -15.79 -7.51
C LYS A 219 5.85 -14.32 -7.54
N GLU A 220 5.94 -13.67 -8.69
CA GLU A 220 5.60 -12.26 -8.82
C GLU A 220 4.10 -12.02 -8.64
N SER A 221 3.25 -12.94 -9.10
CA SER A 221 1.80 -12.84 -8.89
C SER A 221 1.46 -12.86 -7.40
N SER A 222 2.06 -13.81 -6.67
CA SER A 222 1.91 -13.88 -5.21
C SER A 222 2.41 -12.60 -4.52
N ARG A 223 3.56 -12.09 -4.97
CA ARG A 223 4.19 -10.86 -4.46
C ARG A 223 3.33 -9.62 -4.68
N LEU A 224 2.85 -9.39 -5.90
CA LEU A 224 2.01 -8.23 -6.24
C LEU A 224 0.67 -8.27 -5.53
N ALA A 225 0.03 -9.45 -5.45
CA ALA A 225 -1.21 -9.62 -4.70
C ALA A 225 -1.02 -9.19 -3.23
N TYR A 226 0.08 -9.64 -2.64
CA TYR A 226 0.37 -9.40 -1.23
C TYR A 226 0.77 -7.94 -0.92
N TYR A 227 1.61 -7.34 -1.76
CA TYR A 227 2.08 -5.96 -1.57
C TYR A 227 1.02 -4.91 -1.89
N LEU A 228 0.29 -5.09 -2.98
CA LEU A 228 -0.68 -4.10 -3.47
C LEU A 228 -2.08 -4.28 -2.87
N ASN A 229 -2.26 -5.34 -2.07
CA ASN A 229 -3.52 -5.75 -1.47
C ASN A 229 -4.64 -5.79 -2.54
N ILE A 230 -4.39 -6.54 -3.61
CA ILE A 230 -5.29 -6.73 -4.75
C ILE A 230 -5.71 -8.20 -4.85
N SER A 231 -6.75 -8.48 -5.64
CA SER A 231 -7.19 -9.85 -5.84
C SER A 231 -6.12 -10.66 -6.59
N SER A 232 -6.15 -11.99 -6.44
CA SER A 232 -5.26 -12.86 -7.21
C SER A 232 -5.46 -12.70 -8.71
N ALA A 233 -6.69 -12.45 -9.17
CA ALA A 233 -6.98 -12.22 -10.58
C ALA A 233 -6.31 -10.92 -11.10
N ASP A 234 -6.49 -9.80 -10.39
CA ASP A 234 -5.87 -8.52 -10.77
C ASP A 234 -4.34 -8.61 -10.75
N SER A 235 -3.78 -9.37 -9.81
CA SER A 235 -2.34 -9.62 -9.72
C SER A 235 -1.81 -10.35 -10.94
N VAL A 236 -2.51 -11.39 -11.41
CA VAL A 236 -2.12 -12.15 -12.62
C VAL A 236 -2.11 -11.22 -13.85
N ASP A 237 -3.15 -10.40 -14.00
CA ASP A 237 -3.24 -9.44 -15.12
C ASP A 237 -2.09 -8.42 -15.11
N LEU A 238 -1.68 -7.96 -13.92
CA LEU A 238 -0.52 -7.08 -13.79
C LEU A 238 0.80 -7.82 -14.06
N CYS A 239 0.93 -9.07 -13.62
CA CYS A 239 2.11 -9.90 -13.87
C CYS A 239 2.30 -10.22 -15.34
N LEU A 240 1.23 -10.45 -16.10
CA LEU A 240 1.33 -10.64 -17.54
C LEU A 240 2.04 -9.43 -18.19
N LYS A 241 1.65 -8.22 -17.79
CA LYS A 241 2.24 -6.98 -18.33
C LYS A 241 3.66 -6.71 -17.81
N ALA A 242 3.92 -7.00 -16.54
CA ALA A 242 5.17 -6.62 -15.88
C ALA A 242 6.26 -7.71 -15.92
N VAL A 243 5.91 -8.96 -16.24
CA VAL A 243 6.85 -10.10 -16.23
C VAL A 243 6.84 -10.81 -17.58
N ASN A 244 5.67 -11.21 -18.08
CA ASN A 244 5.59 -11.99 -19.31
C ASN A 244 5.98 -11.14 -20.54
N ASP A 245 5.39 -9.94 -20.70
CA ASP A 245 5.69 -9.03 -21.80
C ASP A 245 7.20 -8.73 -21.96
N PRO A 246 7.94 -8.26 -20.92
CA PRO A 246 9.36 -7.94 -21.07
C PRO A 246 10.23 -9.18 -21.37
N MET A 247 9.91 -10.33 -20.76
CA MET A 247 10.58 -11.59 -21.07
C MET A 247 10.35 -12.00 -22.52
N MET A 248 9.15 -11.74 -23.04
CA MET A 248 8.78 -12.08 -24.39
C MET A 248 9.40 -11.20 -25.45
N GLU A 249 9.37 -9.89 -25.23
CA GLU A 249 10.02 -8.93 -26.10
C GLU A 249 11.53 -9.21 -26.21
N THR A 250 12.16 -9.57 -25.09
CA THR A 250 13.57 -9.95 -25.06
C THR A 250 13.83 -11.23 -25.87
N TYR A 251 13.00 -12.26 -25.70
CA TYR A 251 13.12 -13.52 -26.44
C TYR A 251 12.90 -13.35 -27.96
N ASN A 252 11.89 -12.57 -28.34
CA ASN A 252 11.59 -12.26 -29.74
C ASN A 252 12.72 -11.48 -30.40
N SER A 253 13.32 -10.54 -29.66
CA SER A 253 14.48 -9.77 -30.15
C SER A 253 15.69 -10.69 -30.37
N TYR A 254 15.99 -11.56 -29.41
CA TYR A 254 17.10 -12.52 -29.51
C TYR A 254 16.96 -13.49 -30.68
N THR A 255 15.78 -14.06 -30.87
CA THR A 255 15.53 -15.06 -31.92
C THR A 255 15.60 -14.43 -33.31
N SER A 256 15.10 -13.20 -33.44
CA SER A 256 15.20 -12.38 -34.66
C SER A 256 16.66 -12.09 -35.02
N GLU A 257 17.48 -11.68 -34.04
CA GLU A 257 18.92 -11.42 -34.25
C GLU A 257 19.71 -12.68 -34.65
N LYS A 258 19.35 -13.84 -34.08
CA LYS A 258 20.03 -15.12 -34.35
C LYS A 258 19.54 -15.84 -35.61
N GLN A 259 18.56 -15.29 -36.32
CA GLN A 259 17.93 -15.91 -37.50
C GLN A 259 17.42 -17.35 -37.24
N ILE A 260 16.98 -17.63 -36.01
CA ILE A 260 16.39 -18.92 -35.64
C ILE A 260 15.00 -18.97 -36.27
N GLY A 261 14.74 -19.95 -37.15
CA GLY A 261 13.53 -20.02 -37.97
C GLY A 261 12.22 -19.95 -37.15
N GLY A 262 11.43 -18.90 -37.36
CA GLY A 262 10.28 -18.51 -36.54
C GLY A 262 9.06 -19.47 -36.52
N GLN A 263 9.09 -20.59 -37.26
CA GLN A 263 7.92 -21.44 -37.46
C GLN A 263 7.74 -22.51 -36.37
N LEU A 264 8.83 -22.99 -35.75
CA LEU A 264 8.78 -23.85 -34.56
C LEU A 264 8.47 -23.03 -33.27
N LEU A 265 8.78 -21.74 -33.34
CA LEU A 265 8.73 -20.74 -32.27
C LEU A 265 7.29 -20.36 -31.91
N LEU A 266 6.47 -20.00 -32.89
CA LEU A 266 5.05 -19.68 -32.71
C LEU A 266 4.22 -20.86 -32.19
N GLN A 267 4.59 -22.08 -32.58
CA GLN A 267 3.85 -23.29 -32.23
C GLN A 267 4.17 -23.76 -30.80
N THR A 268 5.45 -23.74 -30.42
CA THR A 268 5.88 -24.06 -29.04
C THR A 268 5.40 -23.00 -28.06
N TYR A 269 5.36 -21.73 -28.47
CA TYR A 269 4.98 -20.63 -27.61
C TYR A 269 3.47 -20.51 -27.39
N LYS A 270 2.63 -20.70 -28.43
CA LYS A 270 1.16 -20.74 -28.25
C LYS A 270 0.72 -21.82 -27.26
N THR A 271 1.37 -22.97 -27.29
CA THR A 271 1.08 -24.05 -26.34
C THR A 271 1.45 -23.66 -24.91
N VAL A 272 2.56 -22.92 -24.72
CA VAL A 272 3.00 -22.46 -23.39
C VAL A 272 2.14 -21.31 -22.88
N GLU A 273 1.76 -20.36 -23.72
CA GLU A 273 0.82 -19.29 -23.38
C GLU A 273 -0.56 -19.86 -22.99
N GLU A 274 -1.10 -20.80 -23.78
CA GLU A 274 -2.36 -21.50 -23.46
C GLU A 274 -2.24 -22.35 -22.18
N GLU A 275 -1.14 -23.09 -21.97
CA GLU A 275 -0.92 -23.87 -20.75
C GLU A 275 -0.69 -23.00 -19.50
N LEU A 276 0.03 -21.88 -19.61
CA LEU A 276 0.24 -20.94 -18.51
C LEU A 276 -1.05 -20.22 -18.15
N LEU A 277 -1.85 -19.81 -19.13
CA LEU A 277 -3.17 -19.21 -18.90
C LEU A 277 -4.14 -20.23 -18.28
N ASP A 278 -4.20 -21.46 -18.78
CA ASP A 278 -5.06 -22.52 -18.20
C ASP A 278 -4.62 -22.89 -16.77
N ARG A 279 -3.32 -22.97 -16.49
CA ARG A 279 -2.82 -23.32 -15.16
C ARG A 279 -2.97 -22.17 -14.16
N CYS A 280 -2.72 -20.93 -14.55
CA CYS A 280 -3.05 -19.76 -13.73
C CYS A 280 -4.55 -19.67 -13.44
N SER A 281 -5.40 -20.02 -14.41
CA SER A 281 -6.86 -20.13 -14.24
C SER A 281 -7.26 -21.30 -13.31
N SER A 282 -6.50 -22.40 -13.29
CA SER A 282 -6.73 -23.52 -12.37
C SER A 282 -6.32 -23.21 -10.92
N MET A 283 -5.31 -22.36 -10.71
CA MET A 283 -4.88 -21.93 -9.38
C MET A 283 -5.90 -21.00 -8.69
N THR A 284 -6.67 -20.22 -9.44
CA THR A 284 -7.75 -19.38 -8.90
C THR A 284 -8.98 -20.20 -8.49
N LEU A 285 -9.20 -21.38 -9.10
CA LEU A 285 -10.31 -22.28 -8.77
C LEU A 285 -10.00 -23.24 -7.60
N GLY A 286 -8.72 -23.51 -7.32
CA GLY A 286 -8.30 -24.39 -6.20
C GLY A 286 -8.46 -23.79 -4.79
N GLY A 287 -8.65 -22.47 -4.67
CA GLY A 287 -8.82 -21.77 -3.39
C GLY A 287 -10.24 -21.74 -2.83
N CYS A 288 -11.23 -22.22 -3.59
CA CYS A 288 -12.64 -22.21 -3.20
C CYS A 288 -13.16 -23.65 -3.00
N SER A 289 -12.56 -24.39 -2.06
CA SER A 289 -13.20 -25.57 -1.49
C SER A 289 -13.19 -25.52 0.03
N SER A 290 -14.30 -24.99 0.55
CA SER A 290 -14.99 -25.45 1.76
C SER A 290 -14.15 -25.71 3.03
N SER A 291 -14.24 -24.79 3.98
CA SER A 291 -14.40 -25.16 5.39
C SER A 291 -15.46 -24.28 6.05
N SER A 292 -16.71 -24.54 5.67
CA SER A 292 -17.87 -24.32 6.53
C SER A 292 -17.88 -25.42 7.59
N PHE A 293 -17.45 -25.11 8.82
CA PHE A 293 -17.82 -25.88 10.00
C PHE A 293 -17.89 -24.95 11.23
N HIS A 294 -19.13 -24.85 11.74
CA HIS A 294 -19.61 -24.42 13.07
C HIS A 294 -18.93 -23.27 13.81
#